data_AF-A0A8R2F895-F1
#
_entry.id   AF-A0A8R2F895-F1
#
_cell.length_a   1.000
_cell.length_b   1.000
_cell.length_c   1.000
_cell.angle_alpha   90.00
_cell.angle_beta   90.00
_cell.angle_gamma   90.00
#
_symmetry.space_group_name_H-M   'P 1'
#
loop_
_entity.id
_entity.type
_entity.pdbx_description
1 polymer ?
#
loop_
_entity_poly.entity_id
_entity_poly.type
_entity_poly.pdbx_seq_one_letter_code
_entity_poly.pdbx_strand_id
1 'polypeptide(L)'
;MVVCANPLTVREILLAADELNMIDSGEYVFFNIELFSSLNNGSLTPWYVGNDTAERNERAKNAYSALLTVTAREPNNEAYRNFSVEVKRVAEEKYNYTFGNESVSTFVTAFYDAVLLYGLALNETLARGGNQSDGTAIVKAMWNKTFTGITGDVNIDANGDRIADYSLLDMDPETHKFKVYTSI
;
A
#
# COMPACT_ATOMS: atom_id res chain seq x y z
N MET A 1 -6.63 3.24 -19.12
CA MET A 1 -7.82 2.78 -18.37
C MET A 1 -7.43 2.58 -16.91
N VAL A 2 -8.27 2.95 -15.95
CA VAL A 2 -8.04 2.70 -14.51
C VAL A 2 -9.00 1.61 -14.03
N VAL A 3 -8.49 0.60 -13.36
CA VAL A 3 -9.22 -0.58 -12.89
C VAL A 3 -9.02 -0.74 -11.38
N CYS A 4 -10.11 -0.96 -10.64
CA CYS A 4 -10.05 -1.29 -9.23
C CYS A 4 -10.92 -2.53 -9.01
N ALA A 5 -10.27 -3.70 -9.07
CA ALA A 5 -10.92 -4.99 -8.91
C ALA A 5 -9.94 -5.96 -8.24
N ASN A 6 -10.43 -7.13 -7.80
CA ASN A 6 -9.55 -8.17 -7.29
C ASN A 6 -8.54 -8.63 -8.38
N PRO A 7 -7.37 -9.19 -8.00
CA PRO A 7 -6.30 -9.52 -8.95
C PRO A 7 -6.74 -10.43 -10.10
N LEU A 8 -7.60 -11.42 -9.84
CA LEU A 8 -8.10 -12.31 -10.89
C LEU A 8 -8.98 -11.58 -11.90
N THR A 9 -9.81 -10.63 -11.46
CA THR A 9 -10.64 -9.83 -12.36
C THR A 9 -9.81 -8.87 -13.20
N VAL A 10 -8.76 -8.26 -12.62
CA VAL A 10 -7.80 -7.44 -13.38
C VAL A 10 -7.15 -8.28 -14.47
N ARG A 11 -6.75 -9.52 -14.15
CA ARG A 11 -6.18 -10.46 -15.12
C ARG A 11 -7.13 -10.76 -16.27
N GLU A 12 -8.41 -11.04 -15.99
CA GLU A 12 -9.40 -11.28 -17.05
C GLU A 12 -9.62 -10.07 -17.95
N ILE A 13 -9.62 -8.86 -17.38
CA ILE A 13 -9.74 -7.62 -18.15
C ILE A 13 -8.54 -7.45 -19.10
N LEU A 14 -7.33 -7.73 -18.62
CA LEU A 14 -6.12 -7.62 -19.43
C LEU A 14 -6.07 -8.69 -20.54
N LEU A 15 -6.51 -9.92 -20.25
CA LEU A 15 -6.66 -10.97 -21.26
C LEU A 15 -7.69 -10.60 -22.33
N ALA A 16 -8.82 -9.99 -21.95
CA ALA A 16 -9.78 -9.49 -22.93
C ALA A 16 -9.23 -8.31 -23.76
N ALA A 17 -8.43 -7.43 -23.14
CA ALA A 17 -7.74 -6.36 -23.84
C ALA A 17 -6.71 -6.86 -24.86
N ASP A 18 -5.99 -7.94 -24.53
CA ASP A 18 -5.11 -8.67 -25.44
C ASP A 18 -5.87 -9.18 -26.67
N GLU A 19 -7.06 -9.77 -26.49
CA GLU A 19 -7.92 -10.24 -27.60
C GLU A 19 -8.43 -9.12 -28.52
N LEU A 20 -8.50 -7.91 -27.98
CA LEU A 20 -8.93 -6.71 -28.71
C LEU A 20 -7.75 -5.91 -29.28
N ASN A 21 -6.53 -6.47 -29.29
CA ASN A 21 -5.29 -5.81 -29.73
C ASN A 21 -4.98 -4.50 -29.01
N MET A 22 -5.45 -4.33 -27.77
CA MET A 22 -5.21 -3.11 -26.99
C MET A 22 -3.84 -3.10 -26.33
N ILE A 23 -3.19 -4.25 -26.15
CA ILE A 23 -1.88 -4.39 -25.52
C ILE A 23 -0.76 -3.96 -26.48
N ASP A 24 -0.68 -4.61 -27.64
CA ASP A 24 0.45 -4.42 -28.57
C ASP A 24 0.32 -3.19 -29.47
N SER A 25 -0.82 -2.49 -29.44
CA SER A 25 -1.04 -1.27 -30.23
C SER A 25 -0.16 -0.08 -29.79
N GLY A 26 0.29 -0.07 -28.53
CA GLY A 26 0.95 1.08 -27.91
C GLY A 26 0.04 2.28 -27.63
N GLU A 27 -1.26 2.16 -27.89
CA GLU A 27 -2.24 3.24 -27.73
C GLU A 27 -2.89 3.24 -26.34
N TYR A 28 -2.75 2.15 -25.58
CA TYR A 28 -3.39 1.96 -24.28
C TYR A 28 -2.39 1.69 -23.17
N VAL A 29 -2.65 2.30 -22.03
CA VAL A 29 -2.01 1.98 -20.75
C VAL A 29 -3.11 1.63 -19.75
N PHE A 30 -2.86 0.61 -18.93
CA PHE A 30 -3.75 0.14 -17.89
C PHE A 30 -3.15 0.51 -16.54
N PHE A 31 -3.98 1.00 -15.62
CA PHE A 31 -3.62 1.23 -14.24
C PHE A 31 -4.50 0.34 -13.36
N ASN A 32 -3.93 -0.46 -12.47
CA ASN A 32 -4.68 -1.05 -11.37
C ASN A 32 -4.30 -0.42 -10.03
N ILE A 33 -5.27 -0.38 -9.11
CA ILE A 33 -5.09 0.16 -7.77
C ILE A 33 -5.04 -1.02 -6.80
N GLU A 34 -3.92 -1.18 -6.09
CA GLU A 34 -3.67 -2.26 -5.14
C GLU A 34 -3.07 -1.72 -3.84
N LEU A 35 -3.93 -1.15 -2.98
CA LEU A 35 -3.49 -0.41 -1.79
C LEU A 35 -3.11 -1.29 -0.59
N PHE A 36 -3.53 -2.55 -0.59
CA PHE A 36 -3.49 -3.42 0.60
C PHE A 36 -2.84 -4.78 0.34
N SER A 37 -2.25 -4.98 -0.83
CA SER A 37 -1.54 -6.21 -1.13
C SER A 37 -0.18 -6.21 -0.43
N SER A 38 0.04 -7.21 0.41
CA SER A 38 1.38 -7.52 0.86
C SER A 38 2.25 -7.87 -0.34
N LEU A 39 3.43 -7.25 -0.46
CA LEU A 39 4.42 -7.56 -1.48
C LEU A 39 5.00 -8.96 -1.24
N ASN A 40 4.22 -9.98 -1.57
CA ASN A 40 4.61 -11.39 -1.52
C ASN A 40 5.18 -11.79 -2.89
N ASN A 41 5.76 -12.99 -3.02
CA ASN A 41 6.19 -13.51 -4.33
C ASN A 41 5.08 -13.49 -5.41
N GLY A 42 3.81 -13.67 -5.01
CA GLY A 42 2.66 -13.55 -5.92
C GLY A 42 2.39 -12.11 -6.39
N SER A 43 2.74 -11.10 -5.59
CA SER A 43 2.63 -9.68 -5.95
C SER A 43 3.69 -9.27 -6.98
N LEU A 44 4.85 -9.93 -6.99
CA LEU A 44 5.90 -9.69 -8.00
C LEU A 44 5.56 -10.30 -9.36
N THR A 45 4.68 -11.31 -9.43
CA THR A 45 4.28 -11.97 -10.69
C THR A 45 2.75 -12.07 -10.79
N PRO A 46 2.04 -10.93 -10.78
CA PRO A 46 0.58 -10.90 -10.65
C PRO A 46 -0.17 -11.50 -11.85
N TRP A 47 0.53 -11.69 -12.97
CA TRP A 47 0.03 -12.35 -14.18
C TRP A 47 -0.06 -13.88 -14.05
N TYR A 48 0.71 -14.49 -13.14
CA TYR A 48 0.83 -15.94 -13.02
C TYR A 48 -0.25 -16.53 -12.12
N VAL A 49 -0.98 -17.52 -12.63
CA VAL A 49 -1.97 -18.28 -11.89
C VAL A 49 -1.63 -19.77 -11.99
N GLY A 50 -1.28 -20.38 -10.84
CA GLY A 50 -0.71 -21.74 -10.81
C GLY A 50 -1.66 -22.87 -11.20
N ASN A 51 -2.97 -22.65 -11.16
CA ASN A 51 -3.99 -23.63 -11.61
C ASN A 51 -4.49 -23.37 -13.04
N ASP A 52 -3.85 -22.45 -13.79
CA ASP A 52 -4.21 -22.09 -15.15
C ASP A 52 -3.25 -22.68 -16.19
N THR A 53 -3.63 -22.65 -17.48
CA THR A 53 -2.80 -23.21 -18.55
C THR A 53 -1.53 -22.40 -18.78
N ALA A 54 -0.46 -23.08 -19.23
CA ALA A 54 0.79 -22.41 -19.58
C ALA A 54 0.59 -21.34 -20.66
N GLU A 55 -0.22 -21.65 -21.69
CA GLU A 55 -0.56 -20.70 -22.76
C GLU A 55 -1.26 -19.45 -22.23
N ARG A 56 -2.24 -19.61 -21.33
CA ARG A 56 -2.97 -18.48 -20.76
C ARG A 56 -2.10 -17.64 -19.82
N ASN A 57 -1.16 -18.26 -19.10
CA ASN A 57 -0.17 -17.55 -18.31
C ASN A 57 0.83 -16.76 -19.18
N GLU A 58 1.22 -17.30 -20.34
CA GLU A 58 2.06 -16.56 -21.30
C GLU A 58 1.32 -15.37 -21.92
N ARG A 59 0.05 -15.55 -22.28
CA ARG A 59 -0.81 -14.44 -22.74
C ARG A 59 -0.99 -13.37 -21.67
N ALA A 60 -1.26 -13.77 -20.42
CA ALA A 60 -1.38 -12.85 -19.30
C ALA A 60 -0.05 -12.09 -19.07
N LYS A 61 1.09 -12.78 -19.14
CA LYS A 61 2.40 -12.15 -19.02
C LYS A 61 2.62 -11.07 -20.08
N ASN A 62 2.23 -11.33 -21.33
CA ASN A 62 2.26 -10.31 -22.39
C ASN A 62 1.33 -9.13 -22.06
N ALA A 63 0.08 -9.41 -21.70
CA ALA A 63 -0.93 -8.39 -21.40
C ALA A 63 -0.53 -7.47 -20.24
N TYR A 64 0.18 -8.00 -19.24
CA TYR A 64 0.67 -7.22 -18.10
C TYR A 64 1.83 -6.27 -18.45
N SER A 65 2.40 -6.34 -19.66
CA SER A 65 3.38 -5.33 -20.12
C SER A 65 2.79 -3.95 -20.32
N ALA A 66 1.45 -3.85 -20.49
CA ALA A 66 0.73 -2.59 -20.58
C ALA A 66 0.13 -2.13 -19.24
N LEU A 67 0.41 -2.84 -18.13
CA LEU A 67 -0.14 -2.56 -16.80
C LEU A 67 0.88 -1.84 -15.91
N LEU A 68 0.42 -0.73 -15.32
CA LEU A 68 1.07 -0.07 -14.20
C LEU A 68 0.23 -0.27 -12.92
N THR A 69 0.87 -0.53 -11.79
CA THR A 69 0.16 -0.77 -10.53
C THR A 69 0.43 0.35 -9.54
N VAL A 70 -0.64 0.99 -9.05
CA VAL A 70 -0.57 1.99 -7.99
C VAL A 70 -0.78 1.31 -6.65
N THR A 71 0.20 1.40 -5.75
CA THR A 71 0.15 0.81 -4.40
C THR A 71 0.52 1.81 -3.33
N ALA A 72 0.17 1.53 -2.07
CA ALA A 72 0.63 2.34 -0.94
C ALA A 72 2.15 2.22 -0.80
N ARG A 73 2.82 3.33 -0.49
CA ARG A 73 4.27 3.32 -0.32
C ARG A 73 4.66 2.49 0.91
N GLU A 74 5.46 1.44 0.71
CA GLU A 74 6.02 0.69 1.83
C GLU A 74 7.17 1.47 2.48
N PRO A 75 7.16 1.70 3.81
CA PRO A 75 8.26 2.35 4.49
C PRO A 75 9.53 1.48 4.43
N ASN A 76 10.68 2.10 4.18
CA ASN A 76 11.97 1.39 4.12
C ASN A 76 12.95 1.79 5.25
N ASN A 77 12.46 2.56 6.23
CA ASN A 77 13.26 3.05 7.34
C ASN A 77 13.50 1.96 8.40
N GLU A 78 14.54 2.13 9.23
CA GLU A 78 14.91 1.14 10.26
C GLU A 78 13.84 0.99 11.36
N ALA A 79 13.19 2.09 11.74
CA ALA A 79 12.17 2.07 12.77
C ALA A 79 10.99 1.17 12.38
N TYR A 80 10.54 1.24 11.13
CA TYR A 80 9.51 0.36 10.58
C TYR A 80 9.94 -1.11 10.57
N ARG A 81 11.20 -1.42 10.23
CA ARG A 81 11.70 -2.81 10.26
C ARG A 81 11.64 -3.38 11.67
N ASN A 82 12.12 -2.63 12.66
CA ASN A 82 12.10 -3.06 14.06
C ASN A 82 10.66 -3.20 14.58
N PHE A 83 9.79 -2.24 14.25
CA PHE A 83 8.36 -2.32 14.55
C PHE A 83 7.70 -3.55 13.93
N SER A 84 8.01 -3.86 12.67
CA SER A 84 7.45 -5.01 11.97
C SER A 84 7.83 -6.32 12.65
N VAL A 85 9.08 -6.47 13.09
CA VAL A 85 9.53 -7.63 13.88
C VAL A 85 8.71 -7.76 15.17
N GLU A 86 8.51 -6.67 15.90
CA GLU A 86 7.78 -6.68 17.15
C GLU A 86 6.29 -6.97 16.96
N VAL A 87 5.65 -6.41 15.93
CA VAL A 87 4.26 -6.74 15.58
C VAL A 87 4.10 -8.22 15.29
N LYS A 88 5.01 -8.80 14.49
CA LYS A 88 4.98 -10.24 14.17
C LYS A 88 5.13 -11.10 15.43
N ARG A 89 6.06 -10.74 16.31
CA ARG A 89 6.28 -11.42 17.61
C ARG A 89 5.03 -11.37 18.50
N VAL A 90 4.44 -10.19 18.67
CA VAL A 90 3.25 -10.00 19.52
C VAL A 90 2.03 -10.74 18.95
N ALA A 91 1.87 -10.74 17.62
CA ALA A 91 0.78 -11.47 16.95
C ALA A 91 0.86 -12.98 17.21
N GLU A 92 2.06 -13.55 17.15
CA GLU A 92 2.29 -14.97 17.43
C GLU A 92 2.02 -15.28 18.91
N GLU A 93 2.65 -14.54 19.83
CA GLU A 93 2.57 -14.84 21.26
C GLU A 93 1.20 -14.59 21.89
N LYS A 94 0.48 -13.55 21.47
CA LYS A 94 -0.76 -13.10 22.14
C LYS A 94 -2.02 -13.44 21.37
N TYR A 95 -1.94 -13.59 20.05
CA TYR A 95 -3.10 -13.75 19.18
C TYR A 95 -3.07 -15.05 18.37
N ASN A 96 -2.03 -15.90 18.56
CA ASN A 96 -1.86 -17.16 17.84
C ASN A 96 -1.94 -16.97 16.32
N TYR A 97 -1.40 -15.85 15.83
CA TYR A 97 -1.33 -15.50 14.41
C TYR A 97 0.14 -15.47 13.98
N THR A 98 0.52 -16.43 13.14
CA THR A 98 1.86 -16.47 12.54
C THR A 98 1.82 -15.79 11.19
N PHE A 99 2.61 -14.73 11.04
CA PHE A 99 2.83 -14.09 9.75
C PHE A 99 3.58 -15.03 8.80
N GLY A 100 3.15 -15.12 7.55
CA GLY A 100 3.93 -15.67 6.47
C GLY A 100 4.95 -14.67 5.92
N ASN A 101 5.07 -14.64 4.59
CA ASN A 101 5.94 -13.71 3.88
C ASN A 101 5.32 -12.31 3.73
N GLU A 102 4.11 -12.10 4.24
CA GLU A 102 3.45 -10.81 4.14
C GLU A 102 4.08 -9.73 5.03
N SER A 103 4.08 -8.50 4.51
CA SER A 103 4.39 -7.29 5.26
C SER A 103 3.30 -6.96 6.29
N VAL A 104 3.65 -6.17 7.30
CA VAL A 104 2.67 -5.62 8.23
C VAL A 104 1.74 -4.68 7.46
N SER A 105 0.43 -4.85 7.66
CA SER A 105 -0.58 -4.04 6.96
C SER A 105 -0.41 -2.54 7.23
N THR A 106 -0.63 -1.72 6.21
CA THR A 106 -0.65 -0.26 6.31
C THR A 106 -1.65 0.25 7.35
N PHE A 107 -2.72 -0.50 7.64
CA PHE A 107 -3.64 -0.17 8.73
C PHE A 107 -2.98 -0.27 10.11
N VAL A 108 -2.15 -1.29 10.33
CA VAL A 108 -1.46 -1.49 11.62
C VAL A 108 -0.47 -0.36 11.86
N THR A 109 0.27 0.05 10.83
CA THR A 109 1.18 1.20 10.93
C THR A 109 0.42 2.51 11.09
N ALA A 110 -0.71 2.69 10.40
CA ALA A 110 -1.53 3.90 10.52
C ALA A 110 -2.12 4.06 11.93
N PHE A 111 -2.57 2.96 12.57
CA PHE A 111 -3.05 3.02 13.95
C PHE A 111 -1.94 3.34 14.95
N TYR A 112 -0.72 2.83 14.72
CA TYR A 112 0.43 3.23 15.53
C TYR A 112 0.68 4.74 15.45
N ASP A 113 0.73 5.28 14.22
CA ASP A 113 0.93 6.71 13.98
C ASP A 113 -0.23 7.54 14.54
N ALA A 114 -1.47 7.04 14.51
CA ALA A 114 -2.64 7.73 15.06
C ALA A 114 -2.56 7.89 16.59
N VAL A 115 -2.09 6.87 17.31
CA VAL A 115 -1.89 6.96 18.77
C VAL A 115 -0.79 7.96 19.11
N LEU A 116 0.30 7.98 18.32
CA LEU A 116 1.37 8.97 18.49
C LEU A 116 0.86 10.40 18.25
N LEU A 117 0.12 10.62 17.15
CA LEU A 117 -0.53 11.89 16.84
C LEU A 117 -1.47 12.34 17.95
N TYR A 118 -2.27 11.42 18.49
CA TYR A 118 -3.14 11.70 19.64
C TYR A 118 -2.34 12.14 20.87
N GLY A 119 -1.26 11.44 21.21
CA GLY A 119 -0.40 11.82 22.34
C GLY A 119 0.19 13.23 22.17
N LEU A 120 0.65 13.57 20.96
CA LEU A 120 1.16 14.90 20.62
C LEU A 120 0.09 15.99 20.77
N ALA A 121 -1.08 15.77 20.17
CA ALA A 121 -2.18 16.72 20.19
C ALA A 121 -2.78 16.92 21.61
N LEU A 122 -2.87 15.83 22.39
CA LEU A 122 -3.31 15.89 23.78
C LEU A 122 -2.31 16.69 24.63
N ASN A 123 -1.00 16.42 24.49
CA ASN A 123 0.03 17.14 25.21
C ASN A 123 0.00 18.66 24.89
N GLU A 124 -0.15 19.02 23.62
CA GLU A 124 -0.31 20.41 23.18
C GLU A 124 -1.57 21.07 23.77
N THR A 125 -2.68 20.34 23.82
CA THR A 125 -3.94 20.82 24.39
C THR A 125 -3.81 21.09 25.89
N LEU A 126 -3.19 20.17 26.64
CA LEU A 126 -2.96 20.33 28.08
C LEU A 126 -1.98 21.47 28.38
N ALA A 127 -0.92 21.63 27.57
CA ALA A 127 0.05 22.71 27.73
C ALA A 127 -0.57 24.12 27.58
N ARG A 128 -1.70 24.23 26.87
CA ARG A 128 -2.48 25.48 26.72
C ARG A 128 -3.55 25.66 27.81
N GLY A 129 -3.57 24.81 28.83
CA GLY A 129 -4.59 24.82 29.88
C GLY A 129 -5.94 24.20 29.47
N GLY A 130 -5.95 23.44 28.38
CA GLY A 130 -7.12 22.67 27.95
C GLY A 130 -7.36 21.41 28.79
N ASN A 131 -8.31 20.58 28.37
CA ASN A 131 -8.74 19.38 29.08
C ASN A 131 -8.75 18.17 28.13
N GLN A 132 -8.34 16.99 28.63
CA GLN A 132 -8.38 15.72 27.90
C GLN A 132 -9.79 15.30 27.43
N SER A 133 -10.84 15.82 28.06
CA SER A 133 -12.23 15.57 27.69
C SER A 133 -12.73 16.46 26.54
N ASP A 134 -11.97 17.50 26.15
CA ASP A 134 -12.31 18.35 25.00
C ASP A 134 -11.76 17.71 23.72
N GLY A 135 -12.49 16.72 23.21
CA GLY A 135 -12.13 16.04 21.97
C GLY A 135 -12.06 16.96 20.76
N THR A 136 -12.82 18.07 20.75
CA THR A 136 -12.79 19.02 19.63
C THR A 136 -11.47 19.79 19.62
N ALA A 137 -11.01 20.26 20.78
CA ALA A 137 -9.71 20.91 20.91
C ALA A 137 -8.56 19.98 20.51
N ILE A 138 -8.61 18.71 20.96
CA ILE A 138 -7.60 17.72 20.62
C ILE A 138 -7.57 17.43 19.12
N VAL A 139 -8.72 17.15 18.49
CA VAL A 139 -8.79 16.88 17.05
C VAL A 139 -8.29 18.08 16.24
N LYS A 140 -8.68 19.31 16.60
CA LYS A 140 -8.16 20.51 15.94
C LYS A 140 -6.64 20.65 16.09
N ALA A 141 -6.08 20.24 17.23
CA ALA A 141 -4.65 20.22 17.44
C ALA A 141 -3.93 19.14 16.62
N MET A 142 -4.63 18.15 16.07
CA MET A 142 -4.06 17.15 15.15
C MET A 142 -3.94 17.66 13.71
N TRP A 143 -4.77 18.62 13.29
CA TRP A 143 -4.84 19.09 11.90
C TRP A 143 -3.65 20.00 11.55
N ASN A 144 -3.32 20.06 10.26
CA ASN A 144 -2.20 20.85 9.72
C ASN A 144 -0.89 20.61 10.48
N LYS A 145 -0.58 19.33 10.73
CA LYS A 145 0.57 18.90 11.54
C LYS A 145 1.43 17.90 10.78
N THR A 146 2.73 18.11 10.86
CA THR A 146 3.72 17.12 10.43
C THR A 146 4.44 16.56 11.66
N PHE A 147 4.59 15.24 11.72
CA PHE A 147 5.35 14.55 12.76
C PHE A 147 6.02 13.30 12.21
N THR A 148 7.12 12.86 12.82
CA THR A 148 7.78 11.62 12.43
C THR A 148 7.11 10.43 13.15
N GLY A 149 6.42 9.61 12.37
CA GLY A 149 5.82 8.35 12.80
C GLY A 149 6.68 7.13 12.46
N ILE A 150 6.10 5.93 12.57
CA ILE A 150 6.77 4.68 12.24
C ILE A 150 6.94 4.50 10.73
N THR A 151 6.03 5.09 9.96
CA THR A 151 6.06 5.08 8.49
C THR A 151 6.97 6.15 7.90
N GLY A 152 7.66 6.95 8.73
CA GLY A 152 8.40 8.14 8.32
C GLY A 152 7.63 9.41 8.66
N ASP A 153 7.84 10.47 7.89
CA ASP A 153 7.11 11.72 8.11
C ASP A 153 5.63 11.56 7.75
N VAL A 154 4.77 11.88 8.70
CA VAL A 154 3.31 11.86 8.56
C VAL A 154 2.83 13.30 8.52
N ASN A 155 2.12 13.65 7.45
CA ASN A 155 1.53 14.97 7.27
C ASN A 155 0.00 14.86 7.32
N ILE A 156 -0.60 15.59 8.27
CA ILE A 156 -2.05 15.77 8.37
C ILE A 156 -2.36 17.16 7.83
N ASP A 157 -3.22 17.24 6.83
CA ASP A 157 -3.57 18.49 6.18
C ASP A 157 -4.53 19.34 7.05
N ALA A 158 -4.91 20.50 6.51
CA ALA A 158 -5.80 21.43 7.20
C ALA A 158 -7.26 20.93 7.34
N ASN A 159 -7.64 19.86 6.64
CA ASN A 159 -8.95 19.19 6.76
C ASN A 159 -8.92 18.00 7.72
N GLY A 160 -7.74 17.65 8.25
CA GLY A 160 -7.56 16.51 9.14
C GLY A 160 -7.27 15.20 8.44
N ASP A 161 -6.99 15.24 7.13
CA ASP A 161 -6.69 14.06 6.33
C ASP A 161 -5.18 13.85 6.22
N ARG A 162 -4.75 12.59 6.25
CA ARG A 162 -3.34 12.25 6.03
C ARG A 162 -3.02 12.40 4.55
N ILE A 163 -1.97 13.16 4.23
CA ILE A 163 -1.36 13.15 2.89
C ILE A 163 -0.67 11.80 2.72
N ALA A 164 -1.16 11.01 1.77
CA ALA A 164 -0.71 9.65 1.52
C ALA A 164 0.33 9.62 0.39
N ASP A 165 1.40 8.85 0.62
CA ASP A 165 2.41 8.54 -0.39
C ASP A 165 2.05 7.23 -1.11
N TYR A 166 2.24 7.21 -2.42
CA TYR A 166 2.01 6.03 -3.25
C TYR A 166 3.27 5.63 -4.02
N SER A 167 3.28 4.39 -4.50
CA SER A 167 4.29 3.87 -5.41
C SER A 167 3.62 3.38 -6.69
N LEU A 168 4.28 3.65 -7.82
CA LEU A 168 3.92 3.11 -9.11
C LEU A 168 4.86 1.94 -9.42
N LEU A 169 4.30 0.77 -9.65
CA LEU A 169 5.01 -0.42 -10.06
C LEU A 169 4.85 -0.63 -11.56
N ASP A 170 5.91 -1.14 -12.16
CA ASP A 170 5.98 -1.49 -13.58
C ASP A 170 6.64 -2.86 -13.74
N MET A 171 6.33 -3.55 -14.83
CA MET A 171 6.90 -4.85 -15.14
C MET A 171 8.31 -4.69 -15.70
N ASP A 172 9.28 -5.36 -15.07
CA ASP A 172 10.62 -5.48 -15.59
C ASP A 172 10.63 -6.35 -16.88
N PRO A 173 11.16 -5.87 -18.01
CA PRO A 173 11.07 -6.57 -19.28
C PRO A 173 11.94 -7.84 -19.37
N GLU A 174 12.97 -7.97 -18.52
CA GLU A 174 13.88 -9.13 -18.52
C GLU A 174 13.40 -10.23 -17.58
N THR A 175 12.91 -9.84 -16.41
CA THR A 175 12.52 -10.77 -15.34
C THR A 175 11.01 -11.02 -15.28
N HIS A 176 10.21 -10.18 -15.95
CA HIS A 176 8.75 -10.15 -15.90
C HIS A 176 8.19 -10.00 -14.48
N LYS A 177 8.98 -9.41 -13.58
CA LYS A 177 8.58 -9.12 -12.21
C LYS A 177 8.19 -7.66 -12.08
N PHE A 178 7.13 -7.40 -11.34
CA PHE A 178 6.74 -6.04 -10.99
C PHE A 178 7.70 -5.48 -9.95
N LYS A 179 8.16 -4.25 -10.18
CA LYS A 179 9.05 -3.52 -9.27
C LYS A 179 8.62 -2.07 -9.17
N VAL A 180 8.96 -1.41 -8.07
CA VAL A 180 8.73 0.03 -7.92
C VAL A 180 9.52 0.77 -9.00
N TYR A 181 8.81 1.52 -9.84
CA TYR A 181 9.38 2.41 -10.85
C TYR A 181 9.62 3.80 -10.26
N THR A 182 8.60 4.35 -9.59
CA THR A 182 8.69 5.64 -8.89
C THR A 182 7.74 5.68 -7.69
N SER A 183 7.96 6.61 -6.77
CA SER A 183 7.03 6.95 -5.69
C SER A 183 6.54 8.38 -5.89
N ILE A 184 5.26 8.62 -5.62
CA ILE A 184 4.54 9.88 -5.83
C ILE A 184 3.79 10.32 -4.57
#